data_AF-A0A523P4L7-F1
#
_entry.id   AF-A0A523P4L7-F1
#
_cell.length_a   1.000
_cell.length_b   1.000
_cell.length_c   1.000
_cell.angle_alpha   90.00
_cell.angle_beta   90.00
_cell.angle_gamma   90.00
#
_symmetry.space_group_name_H-M   'P 1'
#
loop_
_entity.id
_entity.type
_entity.pdbx_description
1 polymer ?
#
loop_
_entity_poly.entity_id
_entity_poly.type
_entity_poly.pdbx_seq_one_letter_code
_entity_poly.pdbx_strand_id
1 'polypeptide(L)'
;MARPREFDVDVVTDRALDLFWRDGYERTSLADLEHETGVDRKGLYNTFGSKRGLFIEVLKRYEQRAIGMILAPLESTGAGRPEIAHVFGIIASPKGQLKENRGCLFCLTAQSDVVRSPEVADCVQGYLQRLQRGFAGALRHARTVGDLAPHRDPEVLADFLVGTLMGLSAMVR
;
A
#
# COMPACT_ATOMS: atom_id res chain seq x y z
N MET A 1 -30.47 17.63 -12.03
CA MET A 1 -30.29 17.79 -10.57
C MET A 1 -29.77 16.48 -10.03
N ALA A 2 -28.54 16.46 -9.49
CA ALA A 2 -27.96 15.24 -8.92
C ALA A 2 -28.68 14.91 -7.61
N ARG A 3 -29.28 13.73 -7.52
CA ARG A 3 -29.87 13.20 -6.28
C ARG A 3 -28.75 13.10 -5.23
N PRO A 4 -28.99 13.47 -3.95
CA PRO A 4 -27.98 13.33 -2.90
C PRO A 4 -27.46 11.89 -2.89
N ARG A 5 -26.14 11.71 -2.78
CA ARG A 5 -25.56 10.38 -2.56
C ARG A 5 -26.14 9.85 -1.24
N GLU A 6 -26.84 8.72 -1.29
CA GLU A 6 -27.46 8.10 -0.11
C GLU A 6 -26.42 7.48 0.85
N PHE A 7 -25.13 7.51 0.49
CA PHE A 7 -24.03 6.95 1.28
C PHE A 7 -22.75 7.81 1.17
N ASP A 8 -21.88 7.65 2.16
CA ASP A 8 -20.56 8.27 2.20
C ASP A 8 -19.52 7.41 1.45
N VAL A 9 -18.89 8.01 0.44
CA VAL A 9 -17.90 7.34 -0.43
C VAL A 9 -16.65 6.95 0.35
N ASP A 10 -16.24 7.74 1.33
CA ASP A 10 -15.06 7.47 2.14
C ASP A 10 -15.27 6.25 3.04
N VAL A 11 -16.47 6.15 3.64
CA VAL A 11 -16.87 5.00 4.46
C VAL A 11 -16.96 3.74 3.61
N VAL A 12 -17.56 3.82 2.42
CA VAL A 12 -17.65 2.68 1.50
C VAL A 12 -16.26 2.22 1.05
N THR A 13 -15.37 3.14 0.71
CA THR A 13 -14.00 2.84 0.30
C THR A 13 -13.21 2.21 1.45
N ASP A 14 -13.43 2.65 2.69
CA ASP A 14 -12.80 2.04 3.88
C ASP A 14 -13.22 0.60 4.11
N ARG A 15 -14.51 0.33 4.02
CA ARG A 15 -15.04 -1.03 4.18
C ARG A 15 -14.60 -1.95 3.04
N ALA A 16 -14.61 -1.44 1.82
CA ALA A 16 -14.08 -2.16 0.67
C ALA A 16 -12.57 -2.42 0.80
N LEU A 17 -11.80 -1.48 1.36
CA LEU A 17 -10.38 -1.65 1.64
C LEU A 17 -10.15 -2.81 2.60
N ASP A 18 -10.86 -2.83 3.73
CA ASP A 18 -10.74 -3.92 4.71
C ASP A 18 -11.08 -5.28 4.07
N LEU A 19 -12.14 -5.34 3.27
CA LEU A 19 -12.57 -6.56 2.56
C LEU A 19 -11.55 -7.04 1.53
N PHE A 20 -11.09 -6.17 0.64
CA PHE A 20 -10.09 -6.53 -0.37
C PHE A 20 -8.74 -6.89 0.24
N TRP A 21 -8.37 -6.27 1.36
CA TRP A 21 -7.13 -6.59 2.04
C TRP A 21 -7.20 -7.95 2.74
N ARG A 22 -8.37 -8.32 3.28
CA ARG A 22 -8.60 -9.65 3.86
C ARG A 22 -8.67 -10.74 2.80
N ASP A 23 -9.53 -10.54 1.80
CA ASP A 23 -9.97 -11.62 0.93
C ASP A 23 -9.27 -11.60 -0.43
N GLY A 24 -8.62 -10.50 -0.80
CA GLY A 24 -8.00 -10.32 -2.11
C GLY A 24 -9.03 -9.95 -3.20
N TYR A 25 -8.57 -9.20 -4.21
CA TYR A 25 -9.45 -8.69 -5.26
C TYR A 25 -10.24 -9.80 -5.95
N GLU A 26 -9.60 -10.91 -6.31
CA GLU A 26 -10.21 -11.95 -7.15
C GLU A 26 -11.31 -12.72 -6.42
N ARG A 27 -11.17 -12.93 -5.10
CA ARG A 27 -12.13 -13.72 -4.30
C ARG A 27 -13.31 -12.90 -3.78
N THR A 28 -13.18 -11.58 -3.71
CA THR A 28 -14.27 -10.71 -3.28
C THR A 28 -15.36 -10.60 -4.37
N SER A 29 -16.57 -11.06 -4.13
CA SER A 29 -17.68 -10.89 -5.08
C SER A 29 -18.35 -9.52 -4.94
N LEU A 30 -19.23 -9.16 -5.88
CA LEU A 30 -20.08 -7.97 -5.73
C LEU A 30 -21.06 -8.12 -4.56
N ALA A 31 -21.55 -9.33 -4.30
CA ALA A 31 -22.46 -9.58 -3.18
C ALA A 31 -21.75 -9.35 -1.84
N ASP A 32 -20.47 -9.74 -1.73
CA ASP A 32 -19.66 -9.46 -0.54
C ASP A 32 -19.46 -7.96 -0.35
N LEU A 33 -19.20 -7.22 -1.44
CA LEU A 33 -19.10 -5.76 -1.40
C LEU A 33 -20.42 -5.11 -0.99
N GLU A 34 -21.55 -5.57 -1.52
CA GLU A 34 -22.88 -5.09 -1.14
C GLU A 34 -23.14 -5.32 0.36
N HIS A 35 -22.79 -6.51 0.86
CA HIS A 35 -22.92 -6.88 2.26
C HIS A 35 -22.04 -6.03 3.19
N GLU A 36 -20.74 -5.91 2.88
CA GLU A 36 -19.78 -5.20 3.72
C GLU A 36 -20.03 -3.68 3.70
N THR A 37 -20.25 -3.12 2.51
CA THR A 37 -20.39 -1.66 2.34
C THR A 37 -21.81 -1.16 2.67
N GLY A 38 -22.81 -2.03 2.61
CA GLY A 38 -24.23 -1.67 2.73
C GLY A 38 -24.80 -0.94 1.50
N VAL A 39 -24.04 -0.89 0.39
CA VAL A 39 -24.43 -0.21 -0.85
C VAL A 39 -24.74 -1.24 -1.92
N ASP A 40 -25.89 -1.08 -2.58
CA ASP A 40 -26.28 -1.97 -3.66
C ASP A 40 -25.35 -1.87 -4.89
N ARG A 41 -25.38 -2.88 -5.75
CA ARG A 41 -24.54 -2.95 -6.96
C ARG A 41 -24.68 -1.73 -7.85
N LYS A 42 -25.90 -1.19 -7.95
CA LYS A 42 -26.19 -0.01 -8.77
C LYS A 42 -25.50 1.22 -8.20
N GLY A 43 -25.54 1.44 -6.89
CA GLY A 43 -24.84 2.52 -6.21
C GLY A 43 -23.32 2.41 -6.36
N LEU A 44 -22.78 1.20 -6.19
CA LEU A 44 -21.36 0.92 -6.40
C LEU A 44 -20.92 1.25 -7.84
N TYR A 45 -21.64 0.76 -8.85
CA TYR A 45 -21.29 1.02 -10.26
C TYR A 45 -21.53 2.47 -10.70
N ASN A 46 -22.58 3.11 -10.21
CA ASN A 46 -22.81 4.54 -10.51
C ASN A 46 -21.70 5.43 -9.94
N THR A 47 -21.05 5.01 -8.85
CA THR A 47 -20.03 5.81 -8.17
C THR A 47 -18.62 5.48 -8.63
N PHE A 48 -18.30 4.19 -8.74
CA PHE A 48 -16.96 3.71 -9.01
C PHE A 48 -16.80 3.12 -10.43
N GLY A 49 -17.87 3.04 -11.20
CA GLY A 49 -17.91 2.49 -12.57
C GLY A 49 -17.82 0.96 -12.62
N SER A 50 -16.99 0.34 -11.78
CA SER A 50 -16.81 -1.11 -11.71
C SER A 50 -16.20 -1.53 -10.37
N LYS A 51 -16.17 -2.85 -10.11
CA LYS A 51 -15.39 -3.42 -8.99
C LYS A 51 -13.92 -3.02 -9.05
N ARG A 52 -13.35 -2.97 -10.26
CA ARG A 52 -11.97 -2.51 -10.46
C ARG A 52 -11.80 -1.04 -10.14
N GLY A 53 -12.74 -0.19 -10.56
CA GLY A 53 -12.71 1.23 -10.23
C GLY A 53 -12.75 1.47 -8.72
N LEU A 54 -13.60 0.71 -8.00
CA LEU A 54 -13.60 0.73 -6.53
C LEU A 54 -12.26 0.28 -5.95
N PHE A 55 -11.67 -0.79 -6.50
CA PHE A 55 -10.36 -1.27 -6.05
C PHE A 55 -9.24 -0.24 -6.28
N ILE A 56 -9.26 0.51 -7.37
CA ILE A 56 -8.31 1.60 -7.62
C ILE A 56 -8.46 2.72 -6.57
N GLU A 57 -9.69 3.10 -6.22
CA GLU A 57 -9.93 4.08 -5.14
C GLU A 57 -9.47 3.55 -3.78
N VAL A 58 -9.64 2.25 -3.52
CA VAL A 58 -9.09 1.56 -2.35
C VAL A 58 -7.56 1.64 -2.32
N LEU A 59 -6.87 1.41 -3.43
CA LEU A 59 -5.41 1.51 -3.51
C LEU A 59 -4.93 2.94 -3.25
N LYS A 60 -5.59 3.95 -3.80
CA LYS A 60 -5.29 5.37 -3.53
C LYS A 60 -5.50 5.73 -2.06
N ARG A 61 -6.60 5.27 -1.47
CA ARG A 61 -6.91 5.47 -0.05
C ARG A 61 -5.90 4.76 0.85
N TYR A 62 -5.50 3.54 0.48
CA TYR A 62 -4.46 2.80 1.17
C TYR A 62 -3.13 3.54 1.07
N GLU A 63 -2.75 4.07 -0.10
CA GLU A 63 -1.55 4.88 -0.26
C GLU A 63 -1.56 6.07 0.69
N GLN A 64 -2.63 6.85 0.73
CA GLN A 64 -2.77 7.99 1.65
C GLN A 64 -2.51 7.63 3.12
N ARG A 65 -2.90 6.41 3.54
CA ARG A 65 -2.63 5.90 4.90
C ARG A 65 -1.23 5.33 5.06
N ALA A 66 -0.77 4.53 4.11
CA ALA A 66 0.55 3.91 4.10
C ALA A 66 1.68 4.96 4.02
N ILE A 67 1.40 6.11 3.39
CA ILE A 67 2.27 7.28 3.40
C ILE A 67 2.64 7.65 4.84
N GLY A 68 1.68 7.70 5.76
CA GLY A 68 1.94 8.13 7.13
C GLY A 68 2.83 7.19 7.94
N MET A 69 2.75 5.87 7.70
CA MET A 69 3.44 4.88 8.53
C MET A 69 4.77 4.41 7.95
N ILE A 70 4.84 4.17 6.64
CA ILE A 70 6.01 3.56 6.00
C ILE A 70 6.85 4.60 5.27
N LEU A 71 6.22 5.48 4.48
CA LEU A 71 6.95 6.42 3.63
C LEU A 71 7.38 7.68 4.38
N ALA A 72 6.52 8.24 5.25
CA ALA A 72 6.81 9.48 5.95
C ALA A 72 8.09 9.42 6.79
N PRO A 73 8.41 8.32 7.51
CA PRO A 73 9.72 8.18 8.17
C PRO A 73 10.89 8.24 7.16
N LEU A 74 10.81 7.52 6.04
CA LEU A 74 11.85 7.50 5.01
C LEU A 74 12.00 8.82 4.25
N GLU A 75 10.90 9.58 4.11
CA GLU A 75 10.84 10.88 3.44
C GLU A 75 11.19 12.04 4.38
N SER A 76 11.41 11.77 5.66
CA SER A 76 11.75 12.80 6.64
C SER A 76 13.16 13.35 6.43
N THR A 77 13.36 14.63 6.77
CA THR A 77 14.68 15.26 6.69
C THR A 77 15.65 14.56 7.62
N GLY A 78 16.76 14.08 7.07
CA GLY A 78 17.79 13.37 7.84
C GLY A 78 17.46 11.89 8.11
N ALA A 79 16.45 11.32 7.43
CA ALA A 79 16.19 9.88 7.49
C ALA A 79 17.48 9.09 7.23
N GLY A 80 17.67 8.01 7.97
CA GLY A 80 18.86 7.17 7.89
C GLY A 80 18.57 5.73 8.29
N ARG A 81 19.57 5.06 8.84
CA ARG A 81 19.42 3.68 9.31
C ARG A 81 18.28 3.47 10.32
N PRO A 82 18.00 4.40 11.27
CA PRO A 82 16.89 4.24 12.21
C PRO A 82 15.53 4.17 11.52
N GLU A 83 15.26 5.04 10.54
CA GLU A 83 13.99 5.09 9.81
C GLU A 83 13.82 3.86 8.91
N ILE A 84 14.92 3.41 8.28
CA ILE A 84 14.94 2.13 7.55
C ILE A 84 14.56 0.99 8.49
N ALA A 85 15.21 0.89 9.66
CA ALA A 85 14.92 -0.16 10.64
C ALA A 85 13.49 -0.06 11.17
N HIS A 86 12.96 1.14 11.36
CA HIS A 86 11.58 1.38 11.78
C HIS A 86 10.58 0.79 10.77
N VAL A 87 10.78 1.00 9.47
CA VAL A 87 9.92 0.42 8.43
C VAL A 87 9.85 -1.11 8.50
N PHE A 88 11.00 -1.77 8.65
CA PHE A 88 11.01 -3.24 8.83
C PHE A 88 10.39 -3.66 10.17
N GLY A 89 10.56 -2.85 11.22
CA GLY A 89 9.94 -3.07 12.52
C GLY A 89 8.41 -3.01 12.48
N ILE A 90 7.82 -2.14 11.67
CA ILE A 90 6.36 -2.07 11.46
C ILE A 90 5.84 -3.39 10.88
N ILE A 91 6.51 -3.91 9.86
CA ILE A 91 6.09 -5.15 9.17
C ILE A 91 6.34 -6.38 10.04
N ALA A 92 7.45 -6.41 10.78
CA ALA A 92 7.79 -7.52 11.65
C ALA A 92 7.05 -7.50 13.00
N SER A 93 6.30 -6.44 13.31
CA SER A 93 5.63 -6.29 14.60
C SER A 93 4.51 -7.32 14.78
N PRO A 94 4.58 -8.23 15.77
CA PRO A 94 3.53 -9.22 16.01
C PRO A 94 2.23 -8.59 16.51
N LYS A 95 2.28 -7.35 17.01
CA LYS A 95 1.14 -6.59 17.52
C LYS A 95 0.42 -5.77 16.45
N GLY A 96 0.79 -5.92 15.16
CA GLY A 96 0.10 -5.33 14.02
C GLY A 96 -0.07 -3.81 14.09
N GLN A 97 0.95 -3.04 13.70
CA GLN A 97 0.75 -1.61 13.45
C GLN A 97 -0.02 -1.38 12.13
N LEU A 98 0.09 -2.32 11.19
CA LEU A 98 -0.88 -2.49 10.11
C LEU A 98 -2.03 -3.35 10.63
N LYS A 99 -3.27 -2.89 10.43
CA LYS A 99 -4.50 -3.59 10.81
C LYS A 99 -4.34 -5.09 10.49
N GLU A 100 -4.33 -5.92 11.55
CA GLU A 100 -4.45 -7.38 11.47
C GLU A 100 -3.28 -8.16 10.84
N ASN A 101 -2.02 -7.71 10.94
CA ASN A 101 -0.85 -8.47 10.44
C ASN A 101 -1.05 -8.97 8.98
N ARG A 102 -1.62 -8.15 8.09
CA ARG A 102 -1.95 -8.56 6.71
C ARG A 102 -0.92 -8.15 5.66
N GLY A 103 0.30 -7.81 6.08
CA GLY A 103 1.33 -7.27 5.19
C GLY A 103 0.91 -5.98 4.48
N CYS A 104 1.66 -5.57 3.46
CA CYS A 104 1.35 -4.38 2.67
C CYS A 104 0.38 -4.70 1.51
N LEU A 105 -0.76 -3.98 1.40
CA LEU A 105 -1.76 -4.22 0.34
C LEU A 105 -1.18 -4.06 -1.07
N PHE A 106 -0.31 -3.07 -1.31
CA PHE A 106 0.39 -2.92 -2.60
C PHE A 106 1.29 -4.11 -2.91
N CYS A 107 2.00 -4.64 -1.90
CA CYS A 107 2.86 -5.82 -2.08
C CYS A 107 2.04 -7.08 -2.39
N LEU A 108 0.87 -7.25 -1.77
CA LEU A 108 -0.05 -8.35 -2.08
C LEU A 108 -0.65 -8.18 -3.49
N THR A 109 -1.05 -6.97 -3.85
CA THR A 109 -1.60 -6.64 -5.18
C THR A 109 -0.59 -6.89 -6.29
N ALA A 110 0.69 -6.57 -6.06
CA ALA A 110 1.77 -6.83 -7.01
C ALA A 110 1.95 -8.31 -7.37
N GLN A 111 1.44 -9.22 -6.52
CA GLN A 111 1.53 -10.67 -6.69
C GLN A 111 0.24 -11.30 -7.22
N SER A 112 -0.84 -10.54 -7.40
CA SER A 112 -2.13 -11.05 -7.87
C SER A 112 -2.38 -10.69 -9.34
N ASP A 113 -3.31 -11.40 -9.99
CA ASP A 113 -3.58 -11.22 -11.42
C ASP A 113 -4.21 -9.85 -11.74
N VAL A 114 -4.83 -9.17 -10.76
CA VAL A 114 -5.39 -7.83 -10.94
C VAL A 114 -4.36 -6.79 -11.38
N VAL A 115 -3.06 -7.00 -11.07
CA VAL A 115 -1.97 -6.11 -11.51
C VAL A 115 -1.79 -6.11 -13.04
N ARG A 116 -2.38 -7.06 -13.77
CA ARG A 116 -2.39 -7.02 -15.24
C ARG A 116 -3.24 -5.89 -15.81
N SER A 117 -4.11 -5.26 -15.00
CA SER A 117 -4.79 -4.03 -15.40
C SER A 117 -3.80 -2.87 -15.39
N PRO A 118 -3.65 -2.10 -16.49
CA PRO A 118 -2.70 -0.99 -16.56
C PRO A 118 -2.85 0.00 -15.40
N GLU A 119 -4.08 0.35 -15.04
CA GLU A 119 -4.37 1.33 -14.00
C GLU A 119 -3.96 0.83 -12.59
N VAL A 120 -4.07 -0.48 -12.36
CA VAL A 120 -3.63 -1.09 -11.11
C VAL A 120 -2.11 -1.23 -11.09
N ALA A 121 -1.51 -1.62 -12.22
CA ALA A 121 -0.07 -1.67 -12.40
C ALA A 121 0.55 -0.30 -12.09
N ASP A 122 -0.04 0.78 -12.61
CA ASP A 122 0.43 2.15 -12.39
C ASP A 122 0.42 2.53 -10.91
N CYS A 123 -0.65 2.20 -10.18
CA CYS A 123 -0.71 2.41 -8.73
C CYS A 123 0.39 1.65 -7.98
N VAL A 124 0.59 0.37 -8.31
CA VAL A 124 1.63 -0.47 -7.69
C VAL A 124 3.03 0.07 -8.02
N GLN A 125 3.30 0.38 -9.29
CA GLN A 125 4.58 0.92 -9.74
C GLN A 125 4.90 2.27 -9.08
N GLY A 126 3.91 3.17 -9.00
CA GLY A 126 4.07 4.45 -8.32
C GLY A 126 4.46 4.29 -6.85
N TYR A 127 3.82 3.36 -6.15
CA TYR A 127 4.15 3.04 -4.76
C TYR A 127 5.56 2.46 -4.61
N LEU A 128 5.94 1.48 -5.44
CA LEU A 128 7.27 0.85 -5.39
C LEU A 128 8.39 1.85 -5.69
N GLN A 129 8.21 2.71 -6.70
CA GLN A 129 9.18 3.77 -7.00
C GLN A 129 9.32 4.76 -5.85
N ARG A 130 8.23 5.06 -5.13
CA ARG A 130 8.28 5.94 -3.97
C ARG A 130 9.01 5.31 -2.79
N LEU A 131 8.79 4.02 -2.53
CA LEU A 131 9.58 3.26 -1.56
C LEU A 131 11.06 3.26 -1.91
N GLN A 132 11.40 2.95 -3.16
CA GLN A 132 12.79 2.95 -3.65
C GLN A 132 13.45 4.32 -3.42
N ARG A 133 12.78 5.41 -3.80
CA ARG A 133 13.26 6.79 -3.56
C ARG A 133 13.45 7.08 -2.07
N GLY A 134 12.52 6.66 -1.20
CA GLY A 134 12.63 6.85 0.25
C GLY A 134 13.84 6.13 0.84
N PHE A 135 14.01 4.83 0.52
CA PHE A 135 15.16 4.06 0.96
C PHE A 135 16.48 4.62 0.43
N ALA A 136 16.56 4.95 -0.86
CA ALA A 136 17.75 5.54 -1.47
C ALA A 136 18.10 6.88 -0.82
N GLY A 137 17.10 7.73 -0.54
CA GLY A 137 17.27 8.98 0.20
C GLY A 137 17.91 8.76 1.57
N ALA A 138 17.34 7.86 2.37
CA ALA A 138 17.86 7.53 3.69
C ALA A 138 19.28 6.93 3.65
N LEU A 139 19.56 6.06 2.67
CA LEU A 139 20.88 5.47 2.47
C LEU A 139 21.94 6.48 2.01
N ARG A 140 21.57 7.42 1.13
CA ARG A 140 22.45 8.53 0.73
C ARG A 140 22.81 9.40 1.93
N HIS A 141 21.83 9.76 2.75
CA HIS A 141 22.09 10.51 3.97
C HIS A 141 22.96 9.71 4.95
N ALA A 142 22.68 8.43 5.18
CA ALA A 142 23.53 7.55 5.99
C ALA A 142 24.99 7.52 5.50
N ARG A 143 25.23 7.56 4.18
CA ARG A 143 26.59 7.68 3.62
C ARG A 143 27.24 9.01 3.94
N THR A 144 26.52 10.12 3.88
CA THR A 144 27.06 11.45 4.20
C THR A 144 27.49 11.59 5.65
N VAL A 145 26.82 10.90 6.58
CA VAL A 145 27.14 10.93 8.02
C VAL A 145 28.09 9.80 8.45
N GLY A 146 28.57 8.98 7.51
CA GLY A 146 29.54 7.90 7.76
C GLY A 146 28.94 6.56 8.23
N ASP A 147 27.62 6.44 8.26
CA ASP A 147 26.89 5.23 8.70
C ASP A 147 26.74 4.16 7.61
N LEU A 148 27.14 4.46 6.37
CA LEU A 148 27.18 3.54 5.24
C LEU A 148 28.56 3.58 4.58
N ALA A 149 29.14 2.40 4.34
CA ALA A 149 30.45 2.29 3.72
C ALA A 149 30.47 2.92 2.30
N PRO A 150 31.54 3.65 1.92
CA PRO A 150 31.55 4.49 0.72
C PRO A 150 31.51 3.71 -0.60
N HIS A 151 31.77 2.41 -0.61
CA HIS A 151 31.70 1.56 -1.80
C HIS A 151 30.30 0.95 -2.01
N ARG A 152 29.37 1.13 -1.07
CA ARG A 152 28.01 0.61 -1.20
C ARG A 152 27.14 1.62 -1.94
N ASP A 153 26.51 1.17 -3.02
CA ASP A 153 25.59 1.97 -3.81
C ASP A 153 24.21 2.07 -3.11
N PRO A 154 23.76 3.28 -2.73
CA PRO A 154 22.45 3.49 -2.14
C PRO A 154 21.28 3.00 -2.99
N GLU A 155 21.36 3.10 -4.33
CA GLU A 155 20.24 2.72 -5.21
C GLU A 155 20.09 1.20 -5.28
N VAL A 156 21.21 0.48 -5.44
CA VAL A 156 21.22 -1.00 -5.42
C VAL A 156 20.76 -1.54 -4.07
N LEU A 157 21.17 -0.90 -2.98
CA LEU A 157 20.70 -1.27 -1.64
C LEU A 157 19.21 -0.95 -1.45
N ALA A 158 18.72 0.15 -2.00
CA ALA A 158 17.29 0.47 -1.96
C ALA A 158 16.46 -0.60 -2.67
N ASP A 159 16.89 -1.06 -3.85
CA ASP A 159 16.24 -2.16 -4.57
C ASP A 159 16.20 -3.45 -3.74
N PHE A 160 17.33 -3.79 -3.10
CA PHE A 160 17.40 -4.94 -2.19
C PHE A 160 16.44 -4.79 -1.01
N LEU A 161 16.34 -3.60 -0.39
CA LEU A 161 15.44 -3.35 0.72
C LEU A 161 13.97 -3.42 0.29
N VAL A 162 13.61 -2.87 -0.88
CA VAL A 162 12.25 -2.98 -1.44
C VAL A 162 11.91 -4.45 -1.68
N GLY A 163 12.79 -5.22 -2.34
CA GLY A 163 12.59 -6.65 -2.56
C GLY A 163 12.42 -7.43 -1.25
N THR A 164 13.23 -7.10 -0.23
CA THR A 164 13.12 -7.69 1.11
C THR A 164 11.78 -7.35 1.76
N LEU A 165 11.33 -6.09 1.67
CA LEU A 165 10.06 -5.61 2.19
C LEU A 165 8.86 -6.34 1.57
N MET A 166 8.91 -6.53 0.24
CA MET A 166 7.90 -7.28 -0.51
C MET A 166 7.90 -8.75 -0.09
N GLY A 167 9.07 -9.37 0.03
CA GLY A 167 9.20 -10.76 0.48
C GLY A 167 8.65 -10.98 1.89
N LEU A 168 8.99 -10.10 2.84
CA LEU A 168 8.43 -10.14 4.20
C LEU A 168 6.91 -9.96 4.19
N SER A 169 6.40 -9.01 3.41
CA SER A 169 4.95 -8.79 3.28
C SER A 169 4.20 -10.00 2.74
N ALA A 170 4.84 -10.82 1.91
CA ALA A 170 4.26 -12.06 1.37
C ALA A 170 4.27 -13.23 2.38
N MET A 171 5.16 -13.19 3.37
CA MET A 171 5.29 -14.22 4.40
C MET A 171 4.39 -13.97 5.62
N VAL A 172 4.03 -12.71 5.84
CA VAL A 172 3.10 -12.29 6.89
C VAL A 172 1.70 -12.84 6.53
N ARG A 173 1.17 -13.73 7.40
CA ARG A 173 -0.14 -14.40 7.26
C ARG A 173 -1.02 -14.12 8.45
#